data_AF-A0A1Y1J3M1-F1
#
_entry.id   AF-A0A1Y1J3M1-F1
#
_cell.length_a   1.000
_cell.length_b   1.000
_cell.length_c   1.000
_cell.angle_alpha   90.00
_cell.angle_beta   90.00
_cell.angle_gamma   90.00
#
_symmetry.space_group_name_H-M   'P 1'
#
loop_
_entity.id
_entity.type
_entity.pdbx_description
1 polymer ?
#
loop_
_entity_poly.entity_id
_entity_poly.type
_entity_poly.pdbx_seq_one_letter_code
_entity_poly.pdbx_strand_id
1 'polypeptide(L)' 'MSAPLVATSQPNNRSTSSMAAATPSAAAGSSLGLDSALLLNGQKAVTILHNGTPYRLQATKLGKLILTK' A
#
# COMPACT_ATOMS: atom_id res chain seq x y z
N MET A 1 -39.05 11.11 -44.34
CA MET A 1 -38.67 9.86 -43.67
C MET A 1 -37.24 10.03 -43.14
N SER A 2 -37.00 10.55 -41.93
CA SER A 2 -37.01 9.91 -40.59
C SER A 2 -35.87 8.93 -40.28
N ALA A 3 -34.91 9.43 -39.46
CA ALA A 3 -34.14 8.78 -38.38
C ALA A 3 -32.92 7.86 -38.70
N PRO A 4 -31.99 7.59 -37.74
CA PRO A 4 -31.66 8.32 -36.50
C PRO A 4 -30.16 8.62 -36.27
N LEU A 5 -29.90 9.50 -35.31
CA LEU A 5 -28.61 9.83 -34.74
C LEU A 5 -28.17 8.75 -33.75
N VAL A 6 -26.92 8.30 -33.83
CA VAL A 6 -26.22 7.68 -32.70
C VAL A 6 -24.74 8.01 -32.79
N ALA A 7 -24.29 8.92 -31.93
CA ALA A 7 -22.88 9.16 -31.67
C ALA A 7 -22.65 8.99 -30.17
N THR A 8 -21.73 8.09 -29.88
CA THR A 8 -21.43 7.42 -28.63
C THR A 8 -21.04 8.34 -27.48
N SER A 9 -21.56 8.03 -26.30
CA SER A 9 -21.26 8.65 -25.01
C SER A 9 -19.77 8.56 -24.63
N GLN A 10 -19.22 9.68 -24.17
CA GLN A 10 -18.02 9.77 -23.31
C GLN A 10 -18.47 10.36 -21.96
N PRO A 11 -17.85 9.98 -20.82
CA PRO A 11 -16.65 10.70 -20.41
C PRO A 11 -15.59 9.91 -19.60
N ASN A 12 -14.35 10.07 -20.05
CA ASN A 12 -13.16 10.49 -19.30
C ASN A 12 -13.04 10.12 -17.80
N ASN A 13 -12.45 8.96 -17.53
CA ASN A 13 -12.03 8.50 -16.21
C ASN A 13 -10.97 9.44 -15.60
N ARG A 14 -11.40 10.33 -14.69
CA ARG A 14 -10.50 11.17 -13.86
C ARG A 14 -9.67 10.28 -12.95
N SER A 15 -8.54 9.81 -13.46
CA SER A 15 -7.49 9.23 -12.63
C SER A 15 -6.76 10.40 -11.97
N THR A 16 -7.08 10.64 -10.69
CA THR A 16 -6.39 11.60 -9.82
C THR A 16 -4.91 11.22 -9.74
N SER A 17 -4.10 11.90 -10.54
CA SER A 17 -2.64 11.84 -10.47
C SER A 17 -2.18 12.45 -9.14
N SER A 18 -1.87 11.54 -8.21
CA SER A 18 -0.67 11.56 -7.36
C SER A 18 -0.19 12.93 -6.91
N MET A 19 -0.55 13.34 -5.68
CA MET A 19 0.21 14.34 -4.94
C MET A 19 1.63 13.81 -4.74
N ALA A 20 2.54 14.37 -5.52
CA ALA A 20 3.97 14.19 -5.36
C ALA A 20 4.45 14.90 -4.08
N ALA A 21 5.22 14.14 -3.31
CA ALA A 21 6.38 14.56 -2.53
C ALA A 21 6.24 15.81 -1.63
N ALA A 22 5.99 15.55 -0.35
CA ALA A 22 6.61 16.32 0.72
C ALA A 22 7.49 15.36 1.54
N THR A 23 8.78 15.33 1.23
CA THR A 23 9.83 14.82 2.11
C THR A 23 10.07 15.83 3.23
N PRO A 24 9.90 15.47 4.51
CA PRO A 24 10.73 16.04 5.56
C PRO A 24 12.01 15.20 5.66
N SER A 25 13.10 15.94 5.48
CA SER A 25 14.50 15.57 5.59
C SER A 25 14.84 14.79 6.87
N ALA A 26 15.87 13.96 6.74
CA ALA A 26 16.42 13.06 7.74
C ALA A 26 16.58 13.68 9.14
N ALA A 27 15.91 13.07 10.13
CA ALA A 27 16.42 13.01 11.48
C ALA A 27 17.25 11.73 11.58
N ALA A 28 18.57 11.88 11.57
CA ALA A 28 19.53 10.82 11.83
C ALA A 28 19.40 10.33 13.27
N GLY A 29 18.43 9.46 13.52
CA GLY A 29 18.49 8.46 14.58
C GLY A 29 18.52 7.14 13.87
N SER A 30 19.53 6.31 14.10
CA SER A 30 19.70 4.99 13.47
C SER A 30 18.37 4.25 13.43
N SER A 31 17.67 4.32 12.30
CA SER A 31 16.47 3.55 12.08
C SER A 31 16.95 2.13 11.93
N LEU A 32 16.88 1.35 13.02
CA LEU A 32 16.91 -0.11 13.01
C LEU A 32 15.65 -0.63 12.29
N GLY A 33 15.44 -0.14 11.07
CA GLY A 33 14.41 -0.63 10.17
C GLY A 33 14.91 -1.93 9.60
N LEU A 34 14.13 -2.99 9.77
CA LEU A 34 14.36 -4.26 9.11
C LEU A 34 13.62 -4.27 7.78
N ASP A 35 14.28 -4.76 6.75
CA ASP A 35 13.64 -5.03 5.47
C ASP A 35 12.50 -6.04 5.66
N SER A 36 11.32 -5.70 5.11
CA SER A 36 10.15 -6.56 5.18
C SER A 36 10.39 -7.93 4.55
N ALA A 37 11.21 -7.99 3.49
CA ALA A 37 11.62 -9.23 2.84
C ALA A 37 12.43 -10.14 3.78
N LEU A 38 13.32 -9.56 4.60
CA LEU A 38 14.11 -10.30 5.60
C LEU A 38 13.26 -10.71 6.80
N LEU A 39 12.39 -9.82 7.28
CA LEU A 39 11.44 -10.11 8.36
C LEU A 39 10.48 -11.25 8.02
N LEU A 40 10.00 -11.28 6.77
CA LEU A 40 9.06 -12.29 6.30
C LEU A 40 9.75 -13.58 5.87
N ASN A 41 11.04 -13.53 5.49
CA ASN A 41 11.86 -14.69 5.12
C ASN A 41 11.16 -15.66 4.14
N GLY A 42 10.50 -15.10 3.11
CA GLY A 42 9.73 -15.86 2.11
C GLY A 42 8.31 -16.27 2.53
N GLN A 43 7.91 -15.99 3.77
CA GLN A 43 6.55 -16.21 4.25
C GLN A 43 5.65 -14.99 3.98
N LYS A 44 4.33 -15.18 4.01
CA LYS A 44 3.38 -14.07 3.83
C LYS A 44 3.10 -13.31 5.14
N ALA A 45 3.52 -13.87 6.27
CA ALA A 45 3.39 -13.24 7.58
C ALA A 45 4.36 -13.82 8.60
N VAL A 46 4.63 -13.04 9.63
CA VAL A 46 5.44 -13.42 10.79
C VAL A 46 4.69 -13.06 12.07
N THR A 47 4.88 -13.86 13.12
CA THR A 47 4.36 -13.56 14.46
C THR A 47 5.42 -12.80 15.24
N ILE A 48 5.01 -11.71 15.88
CA ILE A 48 5.86 -10.83 16.67
C ILE A 48 5.27 -10.76 18.07
N LEU A 49 6.09 -10.91 19.09
CA LEU A 49 5.67 -10.65 20.46
C LEU A 49 5.83 -9.16 20.74
N HIS A 50 4.72 -8.46 20.93
CA HIS A 50 4.72 -7.04 21.28
C HIS A 50 4.08 -6.86 22.65
N ASN A 51 4.84 -6.34 23.61
CA ASN A 51 4.43 -6.16 25.01
C ASN A 51 3.84 -7.45 25.63
N GLY A 52 4.45 -8.60 25.33
CA GLY A 52 4.02 -9.91 25.84
C GLY A 52 2.77 -10.50 25.16
N THR A 53 2.20 -9.81 24.17
CA THR A 53 1.05 -10.30 23.39
C THR A 53 1.52 -10.68 21.98
N PRO A 54 1.09 -11.82 21.42
CA PRO A 54 1.39 -12.17 20.04
C PRO A 54 0.60 -11.26 19.09
N TYR A 55 1.29 -10.74 18.09
CA TYR A 55 0.72 -10.02 16.95
C TYR A 55 1.22 -10.67 15.67
N ARG A 56 0.51 -10.45 14.58
CA ARG A 56 0.87 -10.96 13.26
C ARG A 56 1.10 -9.81 12.29
N LEU A 57 2.31 -9.72 11.76
CA LEU A 57 2.67 -8.79 10.70
C LEU A 57 2.61 -9.53 9.36
N GLN A 58 1.81 -9.04 8.42
CA GLN A 58 1.55 -9.72 7.14
C GLN A 58 1.70 -8.80 5.94
N ALA A 59 2.27 -9.32 4.85
CA ALA A 59 2.29 -8.64 3.56
C ALA A 59 0.98 -8.86 2.81
N THR A 60 0.42 -7.78 2.30
CA THR A 60 -0.79 -7.80 1.46
C THR A 60 -0.43 -7.80 -0.02
N LYS A 61 -1.37 -8.22 -0.86
CA LYS A 61 -1.25 -8.14 -2.33
C LYS A 61 -1.08 -6.70 -2.84
N LEU A 62 -1.51 -5.70 -2.06
CA LEU A 62 -1.34 -4.27 -2.37
C LEU A 62 0.01 -3.70 -1.92
N GLY A 63 0.96 -4.56 -1.51
CA GLY A 63 2.32 -4.14 -1.15
C GLY A 63 2.45 -3.48 0.22
N LYS A 64 1.39 -3.50 1.04
CA LYS A 64 1.41 -2.96 2.41
C LYS A 64 1.56 -4.06 3.45
N LEU A 65 2.18 -3.72 4.57
CA LEU A 65 2.17 -4.56 5.76
C LEU A 65 0.96 -4.21 6.64
N ILE A 66 0.30 -5.23 7.17
CA ILE A 66 -0.78 -5.09 8.16
C ILE A 66 -0.34 -5.78 9.44
N LEU A 67 -0.52 -5.10 10.58
CA LEU A 67 -0.37 -5.69 11.91
C LEU A 67 -1.75 -6.04 12.46
N THR A 68 -1.96 -7.30 12.81
CA THR A 68 -3.18 -7.76 13.50
C THR A 68 -2.82 -8.32 14.86
N LYS A 69 -3.75 -8.23 15.80
CA LYS A 69 -3.68 -8.99 17.06
C LYS A 69 -4.00 -10.46 16.80
#